data_AF-A0A0W0X2Z0-F1
#
_entry.id   AF-A0A0W0X2Z0-F1
#
_cell.length_a   1.000
_cell.length_b   1.000
_cell.length_c   1.000
_cell.angle_alpha   90.00
_cell.angle_beta   90.00
_cell.angle_gamma   90.00
#
_symmetry.space_group_name_H-M   'P 1'
#
loop_
_entity.id
_entity.type
_entity.pdbx_description
1 polymer ?
#
loop_
_entity_poly.entity_id
_entity_poly.type
_entity_poly.pdbx_seq_one_letter_code
_entity_poly.pdbx_strand_id
1 'polypeptide(L)'
;MKHQRGFLTLTAVVIIVLFGILSATLVAMVIRASTAVIYLDAASKAASLAESGLEQGRQNLTQAALASRQTCVGLSSSLSMTTGSFSVGAANDAANAINPRYAFATLSTAIASGSTPATISVNNSAVFAPYGRVLIGREVFEYDRIANSTTLAGIARAQDGSIASTHASGTLVSQYQCTMASIGRSPASNPNGVRQYQQGIQQPVVFAAGGNGMILRWNSSTAELSWQSQSPGTYLFNAISAVNYHEGWAVANGSGGSRLSRLQGNNWTNITVSVSQAPDLFGVDAPSANEAWAVGERGASNSLTILRWVRNASNSSTNWCQLPCGGKTVSTTGISNQKRYLFAVKTLDTNGDGYADIGAAVGGQSGTGSGNRGIILIYDGTQWANLELPSSVYRIGQLYGVDIIGNGNNAPKEAYFVGRSSQSSAQGKLFRLRDGVWSAVITTTAPMRSVSAVDTNGDGYADLGIAVGDNGVAYLFDGNFTVYGPFVLTGNDLKSAKVASPTDIWMVGTNGTRLHYNGTAVESVTSGVSTSNDLNGVSVISSQNTPVSSWYDMIN
;
A
#
# COMPACT_ATOMS: atom_id res chain seq x y z
N MET A 1 -95.70 -6.77 28.64
CA MET A 1 -95.19 -6.34 27.31
C MET A 1 -94.38 -5.03 27.29
N LYS A 2 -94.55 -4.07 28.23
CA LYS A 2 -93.73 -2.82 28.23
C LYS A 2 -92.28 -2.99 28.74
N HIS A 3 -92.03 -3.83 29.74
CA HIS A 3 -90.66 -4.06 30.26
C HIS A 3 -89.73 -4.85 29.31
N GLN A 4 -90.26 -5.80 28.51
CA GLN A 4 -89.46 -6.53 27.51
C GLN A 4 -89.05 -5.65 26.32
N ARG A 5 -89.87 -4.65 25.95
CA ARG A 5 -89.53 -3.70 24.87
C ARG A 5 -88.39 -2.77 25.26
N GLY A 6 -88.34 -2.29 26.51
CA GLY A 6 -87.25 -1.44 27.02
C GLY A 6 -85.91 -2.18 27.10
N PHE A 7 -85.91 -3.45 27.54
CA PHE A 7 -84.72 -4.30 27.53
C PHE A 7 -84.23 -4.57 26.10
N LEU A 8 -85.12 -4.99 25.19
CA LEU A 8 -84.76 -5.25 23.78
C LEU A 8 -84.20 -4.00 23.08
N THR A 9 -84.73 -2.80 23.35
CA THR A 9 -84.18 -1.56 22.79
C THR A 9 -82.82 -1.19 23.38
N LEU A 10 -82.61 -1.39 24.68
CA LEU A 10 -81.31 -1.11 25.31
C LEU A 10 -80.24 -2.10 24.83
N THR A 11 -80.59 -3.39 24.73
CA THR A 11 -79.70 -4.43 24.20
C THR A 11 -79.37 -4.15 22.72
N ALA A 12 -80.35 -3.74 21.91
CA ALA A 12 -80.11 -3.36 20.52
C ALA A 12 -79.17 -2.16 20.39
N VAL A 13 -79.34 -1.11 21.21
CA VAL A 13 -78.44 0.05 21.22
C VAL A 13 -77.03 -0.34 21.66
N VAL A 14 -76.89 -1.15 22.72
CA VAL A 14 -75.58 -1.63 23.19
C VAL A 14 -74.88 -2.48 22.12
N ILE A 15 -75.62 -3.35 21.42
CA ILE A 15 -75.08 -4.15 20.31
C ILE A 15 -74.64 -3.25 19.15
N ILE A 16 -75.43 -2.25 18.76
CA ILE A 16 -75.09 -1.30 17.69
C ILE A 16 -73.83 -0.49 18.05
N VAL A 17 -73.72 -0.02 19.30
CA VAL A 17 -72.53 0.71 19.78
C VAL A 17 -71.30 -0.21 19.79
N LEU A 18 -71.44 -1.46 20.25
CA LEU A 18 -70.36 -2.45 20.22
C LEU A 18 -69.89 -2.73 18.79
N PHE A 19 -70.81 -2.97 17.85
CA PHE A 19 -70.46 -3.16 16.43
C PHE A 19 -69.85 -1.89 15.81
N GLY A 20 -70.30 -0.70 16.21
CA GLY A 20 -69.71 0.57 15.77
C GLY A 20 -68.25 0.72 16.24
N ILE A 21 -67.97 0.40 17.49
CA ILE A 21 -66.60 0.42 18.05
C ILE A 21 -65.73 -0.68 17.40
N LEU A 22 -66.25 -1.90 17.23
CA LEU A 22 -65.55 -2.99 16.54
C LEU A 22 -65.23 -2.65 15.07
N SER A 23 -66.16 -2.01 14.37
CA SER A 23 -65.95 -1.57 12.99
C SER A 23 -64.91 -0.45 12.90
N ALA A 24 -64.99 0.54 13.80
CA ALA A 24 -64.01 1.64 13.84
C ALA A 24 -62.60 1.15 14.20
N THR A 25 -62.49 0.21 15.14
CA THR A 25 -61.20 -0.38 15.52
C THR A 25 -60.63 -1.25 14.41
N LEU A 26 -61.44 -2.03 13.69
CA LEU A 26 -61.01 -2.80 12.52
C LEU A 26 -60.49 -1.88 11.41
N VAL A 27 -61.21 -0.81 11.07
CA VAL A 27 -60.77 0.17 10.06
C VAL A 27 -59.47 0.84 10.49
N ALA A 28 -59.36 1.27 11.76
CA ALA A 28 -58.14 1.86 12.29
C ALA A 28 -56.95 0.87 12.25
N MET A 29 -57.19 -0.41 12.53
CA MET A 29 -56.17 -1.46 12.45
C MET A 29 -55.72 -1.70 11.01
N VAL A 30 -56.64 -1.77 10.04
CA VAL A 30 -56.31 -1.94 8.62
C VAL A 30 -55.52 -0.75 8.08
N ILE A 31 -55.90 0.48 8.43
CA ILE A 31 -55.16 1.69 8.02
C ILE A 31 -53.74 1.66 8.61
N ARG A 32 -53.58 1.38 9.91
CA ARG A 32 -52.26 1.28 10.56
C ARG A 32 -51.41 0.14 10.00
N ALA A 33 -52.00 -0.99 9.68
CA ALA A 33 -51.30 -2.09 9.04
C ALA A 33 -50.83 -1.71 7.63
N SER A 34 -51.66 -1.02 6.85
CA SER A 34 -51.31 -0.57 5.50
C SER A 34 -50.17 0.46 5.50
N THR A 35 -50.17 1.42 6.44
CA THR A 35 -49.07 2.39 6.57
C THR A 35 -47.79 1.71 7.05
N ALA A 36 -47.87 0.80 8.02
CA ALA A 36 -46.71 0.04 8.48
C ALA A 36 -46.06 -0.78 7.36
N VAL A 37 -46.86 -1.40 6.47
CA VAL A 37 -46.36 -2.14 5.30
C VAL A 37 -45.66 -1.20 4.32
N ILE A 38 -46.22 -0.01 4.05
CA ILE A 38 -45.58 1.00 3.19
C ILE A 38 -44.23 1.43 3.76
N TYR A 39 -44.14 1.67 5.07
CA TYR A 39 -42.88 2.05 5.72
C TYR A 39 -41.84 0.92 5.68
N LEU A 40 -42.26 -0.33 5.93
CA LEU A 40 -41.35 -1.49 5.90
C LEU A 40 -40.81 -1.76 4.49
N ASP A 41 -41.68 -1.71 3.48
CA ASP A 41 -41.32 -1.85 2.07
C ASP A 41 -40.37 -0.72 1.63
N ALA A 42 -40.71 0.53 1.95
CA ALA A 42 -39.87 1.68 1.63
C ALA A 42 -38.49 1.62 2.32
N ALA A 43 -38.43 1.12 3.56
CA ALA A 43 -37.18 0.91 4.29
C ALA A 43 -36.27 -0.13 3.60
N SER A 44 -36.83 -1.26 3.18
CA SER A 44 -36.08 -2.30 2.46
C SER A 44 -35.54 -1.81 1.12
N LYS A 45 -36.36 -1.07 0.36
CA LYS A 45 -35.96 -0.43 -0.90
C LYS A 45 -34.86 0.60 -0.68
N ALA A 46 -34.98 1.43 0.35
CA ALA A 46 -33.97 2.42 0.71
C ALA A 46 -32.63 1.75 1.07
N ALA A 47 -32.63 0.59 1.72
CA ALA A 47 -31.41 -0.17 2.00
C ALA A 47 -30.70 -0.61 0.71
N SER A 48 -31.42 -1.27 -0.21
CA SER A 48 -30.83 -1.70 -1.49
C SER A 48 -30.36 -0.53 -2.35
N LEU A 49 -31.03 0.61 -2.29
CA LEU A 49 -30.59 1.85 -2.95
C LEU A 49 -29.31 2.40 -2.32
N ALA A 50 -29.19 2.36 -0.98
CA ALA A 50 -27.97 2.77 -0.28
C ALA A 50 -26.80 1.86 -0.67
N GLU A 51 -26.98 0.53 -0.69
CA GLU A 51 -25.99 -0.45 -1.16
C GLU A 51 -25.56 -0.18 -2.61
N SER A 52 -26.53 0.08 -3.50
CA SER A 52 -26.23 0.43 -4.90
C SER A 52 -25.37 1.68 -5.00
N GLY A 53 -25.64 2.69 -4.16
CA GLY A 53 -24.81 3.89 -4.11
C GLY A 53 -23.42 3.64 -3.52
N LEU A 54 -23.29 2.73 -2.56
CA LEU A 54 -21.99 2.28 -2.05
C LEU A 54 -21.17 1.59 -3.15
N GLU A 55 -21.77 0.72 -3.95
CA GLU A 55 -21.09 0.09 -5.09
C GLU A 55 -20.66 1.13 -6.14
N GLN A 56 -21.51 2.11 -6.44
CA GLN A 56 -21.13 3.22 -7.32
C GLN A 56 -19.96 4.03 -6.75
N GLY A 57 -20.00 4.33 -5.45
CA GLY A 57 -18.92 5.04 -4.77
C GLY A 57 -17.60 4.26 -4.78
N ARG A 58 -17.66 2.95 -4.53
CA ARG A 58 -16.50 2.05 -4.60
C ARG A 58 -15.88 2.08 -5.98
N GLN A 59 -16.69 1.93 -7.03
CA GLN A 59 -16.22 1.98 -8.41
C GLN A 59 -15.56 3.33 -8.70
N ASN A 60 -16.19 4.45 -8.34
CA ASN A 60 -15.64 5.80 -8.55
C ASN A 60 -14.28 6.00 -7.88
N LEU A 61 -14.07 5.48 -6.66
CA LEU A 61 -12.81 5.59 -5.92
C LEU A 61 -11.73 4.62 -6.41
N THR A 62 -12.10 3.51 -7.04
CA THR A 62 -11.17 2.43 -7.43
C THR A 62 -10.98 2.27 -8.93
N GLN A 63 -11.54 3.17 -9.75
CA GLN A 63 -11.38 3.17 -11.21
C GLN A 63 -9.92 2.98 -11.62
N ALA A 64 -9.65 2.03 -12.50
CA ALA A 64 -8.27 1.76 -12.92
C ALA A 64 -7.64 2.96 -13.64
N ALA A 65 -8.38 3.57 -14.58
CA ALA A 65 -7.97 4.79 -15.26
C ALA A 65 -8.07 6.01 -14.33
N LEU A 66 -6.94 6.69 -14.09
CA LEU A 66 -6.88 7.79 -13.13
C LEU A 66 -7.74 8.99 -13.54
N ALA A 67 -7.91 9.22 -14.84
CA ALA A 67 -8.74 10.31 -15.36
C ALA A 67 -10.25 10.16 -15.04
N SER A 68 -10.70 8.92 -14.80
CA SER A 68 -12.09 8.62 -14.44
C SER A 68 -12.29 8.40 -12.93
N ARG A 69 -11.21 8.34 -12.17
CA ARG A 69 -11.24 8.13 -10.71
C ARG A 69 -11.69 9.41 -10.02
N GLN A 70 -12.61 9.31 -9.06
CA GLN A 70 -12.95 10.41 -8.17
C GLN A 70 -12.02 10.43 -6.96
N THR A 71 -11.82 11.62 -6.39
CA THR A 71 -11.08 11.78 -5.14
C THR A 71 -11.95 11.40 -3.95
N CYS A 72 -11.35 11.08 -2.81
CA CYS A 72 -12.08 10.78 -1.58
C CYS A 72 -12.98 11.96 -1.17
N VAL A 73 -12.38 13.15 -1.04
CA VAL A 73 -13.08 14.37 -0.62
C VAL A 73 -14.06 14.88 -1.69
N GLY A 74 -13.76 14.64 -2.97
CA GLY A 74 -14.60 15.04 -4.11
C GLY A 74 -15.62 13.98 -4.52
N LEU A 75 -15.73 12.87 -3.80
CA LEU A 75 -16.70 11.82 -4.09
C LEU A 75 -18.12 12.42 -4.02
N SER A 76 -18.81 12.37 -5.15
CA SER A 76 -20.19 12.84 -5.26
C SER A 76 -20.84 12.16 -6.44
N SER A 77 -21.92 11.42 -6.17
CA SER A 77 -22.76 10.82 -7.20
C SER A 77 -24.18 10.68 -6.68
N SER A 78 -25.15 10.96 -7.54
CA SER A 78 -26.56 10.76 -7.22
C SER A 78 -27.29 10.22 -8.43
N LEU A 79 -28.21 9.29 -8.18
CA LEU A 79 -29.08 8.74 -9.21
C LEU A 79 -30.50 8.73 -8.68
N SER A 80 -31.43 9.20 -9.51
CA SER A 80 -32.86 9.17 -9.23
C SER A 80 -33.55 8.24 -10.22
N MET A 81 -34.36 7.33 -9.71
CA MET A 81 -35.14 6.34 -10.45
C MET A 81 -36.61 6.46 -10.05
N THR A 82 -37.49 5.82 -10.81
CA THR A 82 -38.94 5.82 -10.52
C THR A 82 -39.26 5.22 -9.15
N THR A 83 -38.46 4.26 -8.68
CA THR A 83 -38.66 3.51 -7.42
C THR A 83 -37.98 4.14 -6.20
N GLY A 84 -37.12 5.15 -6.39
CA GLY A 84 -36.32 5.76 -5.33
C GLY A 84 -35.06 6.44 -5.86
N SER A 85 -34.22 6.93 -4.97
CA SER A 85 -32.96 7.57 -5.31
C SER A 85 -31.86 7.17 -4.35
N PHE A 86 -30.61 7.28 -4.78
CA PHE A 86 -29.45 7.24 -3.89
C PHE A 86 -28.54 8.44 -4.13
N SER A 87 -27.81 8.81 -3.08
CA SER A 87 -26.72 9.77 -3.13
C SER A 87 -25.53 9.22 -2.36
N VAL A 88 -24.35 9.15 -2.97
CA VAL A 88 -23.10 8.75 -2.34
C VAL A 88 -22.10 9.91 -2.34
N GLY A 89 -21.39 10.08 -1.24
CA GLY A 89 -20.32 11.07 -1.09
C GLY A 89 -19.33 10.67 0.00
N ALA A 90 -18.29 11.48 0.20
CA ALA A 90 -17.38 11.31 1.34
C ALA A 90 -18.18 11.40 2.65
N ALA A 91 -17.91 10.48 3.58
CA ALA A 91 -18.51 10.57 4.91
C ALA A 91 -17.95 11.81 5.63
N ASN A 92 -18.80 12.45 6.44
CA ASN A 92 -18.39 13.59 7.26
C ASN A 92 -17.66 13.09 8.52
N ASP A 93 -16.36 12.83 8.38
CA ASP A 93 -15.47 12.43 9.48
C ASP A 93 -14.14 13.21 9.47
N ALA A 94 -13.43 13.13 10.59
CA ALA A 94 -12.20 13.88 10.82
C ALA A 94 -11.06 13.48 9.88
N ALA A 95 -10.97 12.22 9.47
CA ALA A 95 -9.92 11.75 8.58
C ALA A 95 -10.15 12.27 7.15
N ASN A 96 -11.39 12.19 6.67
CA ASN A 96 -11.78 12.73 5.36
C ASN A 96 -11.60 14.25 5.28
N ALA A 97 -11.78 14.98 6.39
CA ALA A 97 -11.60 16.44 6.43
C ALA A 97 -10.16 16.89 6.11
N ILE A 98 -9.16 16.03 6.32
CA ILE A 98 -7.73 16.36 6.13
C ILE A 98 -7.03 15.48 5.08
N ASN A 99 -7.80 14.80 4.22
CA ASN A 99 -7.38 13.66 3.41
C ASN A 99 -6.88 12.50 4.29
N PRO A 100 -7.54 11.34 4.29
CA PRO A 100 -7.23 10.26 5.24
C PRO A 100 -5.78 9.78 5.12
N ARG A 101 -5.13 9.93 3.96
CA ARG A 101 -3.73 9.54 3.76
C ARG A 101 -2.75 10.38 4.60
N TYR A 102 -3.15 11.56 5.08
CA TYR A 102 -2.34 12.45 5.92
C TYR A 102 -2.73 12.39 7.40
N ALA A 103 -3.79 11.64 7.74
CA ALA A 103 -4.24 11.44 9.11
C ALA A 103 -3.39 10.36 9.79
N PHE A 104 -2.73 10.74 10.89
CA PHE A 104 -1.94 9.83 11.68
C PHE A 104 -1.94 10.15 13.17
N ALA A 105 -1.68 9.13 13.96
CA ALA A 105 -1.38 9.22 15.37
C ALA A 105 -0.16 8.34 15.69
N THR A 106 0.21 8.28 16.95
CA THR A 106 1.35 7.52 17.44
C THR A 106 0.88 6.51 18.48
N LEU A 107 1.32 5.25 18.36
CA LEU A 107 1.09 4.22 19.38
C LEU A 107 1.63 4.66 20.74
N SER A 108 0.80 4.59 21.76
CA SER A 108 1.23 4.82 23.15
C SER A 108 1.75 3.55 23.80
N THR A 109 1.25 2.38 23.39
CA THR A 109 1.64 1.06 23.90
C THR A 109 2.13 0.18 22.75
N ALA A 110 3.07 -0.72 23.06
CA ALA A 110 3.56 -1.69 22.09
C ALA A 110 2.51 -2.80 21.84
N ILE A 111 2.54 -3.39 20.66
CA ILE A 111 1.71 -4.54 20.25
C ILE A 111 2.65 -5.69 19.90
N ALA A 112 2.49 -6.84 20.54
CA ALA A 112 3.27 -8.04 20.23
C ALA A 112 2.66 -8.82 19.05
N SER A 113 3.48 -9.53 18.26
CA SER A 113 3.00 -10.28 17.08
C SER A 113 1.92 -11.33 17.37
N GLY A 114 1.94 -11.99 18.53
CA GLY A 114 1.05 -13.11 18.86
C GLY A 114 -0.29 -12.79 19.56
N SER A 115 -0.61 -11.52 19.81
CA SER A 115 -1.84 -11.14 20.53
C SER A 115 -2.74 -10.25 19.68
N THR A 116 -4.03 -10.56 19.57
CA THR A 116 -5.03 -9.59 19.08
C THR A 116 -5.49 -8.75 20.27
N PRO A 117 -5.01 -7.48 20.40
CA PRO A 117 -5.43 -6.66 21.52
C PRO A 117 -6.89 -6.27 21.33
N ALA A 118 -7.69 -6.20 22.40
CA ALA A 118 -9.06 -5.70 22.28
C ALA A 118 -9.13 -4.21 21.91
N THR A 119 -8.04 -3.48 22.16
CA THR A 119 -7.91 -2.04 21.95
C THR A 119 -6.50 -1.65 21.50
N ILE A 120 -6.38 -0.59 20.71
CA ILE A 120 -5.12 0.07 20.39
C ILE A 120 -5.09 1.44 21.06
N SER A 121 -4.03 1.72 21.83
CA SER A 121 -3.83 3.02 22.47
C SER A 121 -2.97 3.93 21.60
N VAL A 122 -3.49 5.12 21.31
CA VAL A 122 -2.84 6.17 20.50
C VAL A 122 -2.82 7.50 21.26
N ASN A 123 -1.89 8.39 20.90
CA ASN A 123 -1.81 9.72 21.52
C ASN A 123 -2.97 10.67 21.16
N ASN A 124 -3.65 10.44 20.03
CA ASN A 124 -4.80 11.22 19.59
C ASN A 124 -5.68 10.40 18.63
N SER A 125 -6.87 10.00 19.06
CA SER A 125 -7.82 9.26 18.21
C SER A 125 -8.71 10.17 17.34
N ALA A 126 -8.75 11.48 17.62
CA ALA A 126 -9.67 12.41 16.95
C ALA A 126 -9.34 12.67 15.47
N VAL A 127 -8.18 12.21 14.99
CA VAL A 127 -7.77 12.29 13.57
C VAL A 127 -8.34 11.15 12.72
N PHE A 128 -8.87 10.10 13.34
CA PHE A 128 -9.36 8.92 12.65
C PHE A 128 -10.86 9.00 12.36
N ALA A 129 -11.31 8.21 11.39
CA ALA A 129 -12.71 7.95 11.16
C ALA A 129 -13.33 7.22 12.39
N PRO A 130 -14.65 7.33 12.64
CA PRO A 130 -15.29 6.73 13.80
C PRO A 130 -15.07 5.22 13.93
N TYR A 131 -14.88 4.53 12.81
CA TYR A 131 -14.55 3.11 12.66
C TYR A 131 -13.76 2.93 11.35
N GLY A 132 -13.17 1.76 11.13
CA GLY A 132 -12.54 1.41 9.86
C GLY A 132 -11.16 0.79 10.01
N ARG A 133 -10.24 1.14 9.10
CA ARG A 133 -8.89 0.55 9.05
C ARG A 133 -7.77 1.55 9.28
N VAL A 134 -6.76 1.09 10.02
CA VAL A 134 -5.47 1.77 10.18
C VAL A 134 -4.32 0.88 9.74
N LEU A 135 -3.24 1.50 9.27
CA LEU A 135 -2.00 0.83 8.87
C LEU A 135 -0.92 1.18 9.91
N ILE A 136 -0.33 0.15 10.52
CA ILE A 136 0.76 0.25 11.49
C ILE A 136 1.91 -0.61 10.99
N GLY A 137 3.10 -0.03 10.80
CA GLY A 137 4.15 -0.71 10.05
C GLY A 137 3.62 -1.10 8.66
N ARG A 138 3.61 -2.40 8.34
CA ARG A 138 3.01 -2.96 7.11
C ARG A 138 1.72 -3.76 7.38
N GLU A 139 1.21 -3.72 8.61
CA GLU A 139 0.05 -4.49 9.05
C GLU A 139 -1.22 -3.63 9.06
N VAL A 140 -2.30 -4.19 8.50
CA VAL A 140 -3.62 -3.56 8.47
C VAL A 140 -4.44 -4.07 9.65
N PHE A 141 -4.93 -3.11 10.44
CA PHE A 141 -5.85 -3.33 11.56
C PHE A 141 -7.21 -2.78 11.19
N GLU A 142 -8.27 -3.48 11.57
CA GLU A 142 -9.65 -2.97 11.56
C GLU A 142 -10.07 -2.65 13.00
N TYR A 143 -10.86 -1.59 13.18
CA TYR A 143 -11.41 -1.16 14.46
C TYR A 143 -12.89 -0.78 14.31
N ASP A 144 -13.72 -1.25 15.23
CA ASP A 144 -15.17 -1.03 15.19
C ASP A 144 -15.61 0.34 15.69
N ARG A 145 -14.82 0.96 16.60
CA ARG A 145 -15.15 2.29 17.15
C ARG A 145 -13.96 3.03 17.77
N ILE A 146 -14.08 4.35 17.85
CA ILE A 146 -13.32 5.19 18.78
C ILE A 146 -13.96 5.10 20.18
N ALA A 147 -13.26 4.50 21.14
CA ALA A 147 -13.78 4.33 22.51
C ALA A 147 -13.62 5.60 23.36
N ASN A 148 -12.55 6.37 23.14
CA ASN A 148 -12.27 7.66 23.78
C ASN A 148 -11.17 8.39 22.98
N SER A 149 -10.72 9.56 23.45
CA SER A 149 -9.71 10.42 22.80
C SER A 149 -8.33 9.79 22.56
N THR A 150 -8.07 8.59 23.09
CA THR A 150 -6.77 7.90 22.98
C THR A 150 -6.90 6.41 22.63
N THR A 151 -8.10 5.91 22.35
CA THR A 151 -8.33 4.46 22.23
C THR A 151 -9.21 4.10 21.04
N LEU A 152 -8.69 3.24 20.17
CA LEU A 152 -9.45 2.50 19.16
C LEU A 152 -9.83 1.13 19.75
N ALA A 153 -11.06 0.66 19.54
CA ALA A 153 -11.57 -0.58 20.13
C ALA A 153 -12.31 -1.45 19.11
N GLY A 154 -12.47 -2.74 19.44
CA GLY A 154 -13.06 -3.72 18.53
C GLY A 154 -12.07 -4.08 17.43
N ILE A 155 -10.86 -4.48 17.82
CA ILE A 155 -9.73 -4.62 16.90
C ILE A 155 -9.71 -6.00 16.26
N ALA A 156 -9.58 -6.02 14.93
CA ALA A 156 -9.16 -7.18 14.17
C ALA A 156 -7.79 -6.92 13.52
N ARG A 157 -6.90 -7.91 13.58
CA ARG A 157 -5.51 -7.83 13.09
C ARG A 157 -5.32 -8.54 11.75
N ALA A 158 -4.18 -8.34 11.12
CA ALA A 158 -3.78 -9.05 9.90
C ALA A 158 -4.87 -9.02 8.81
N GLN A 159 -5.53 -7.87 8.65
CA GLN A 159 -6.54 -7.67 7.62
C GLN A 159 -5.85 -7.47 6.27
N ASP A 160 -6.62 -7.57 5.19
CA ASP A 160 -6.13 -7.31 3.82
C ASP A 160 -4.91 -8.17 3.43
N GLY A 161 -4.80 -9.40 3.95
CA GLY A 161 -3.67 -10.30 3.68
C GLY A 161 -2.35 -9.91 4.35
N SER A 162 -2.33 -8.86 5.18
CA SER A 162 -1.14 -8.49 5.94
C SER A 162 -0.83 -9.52 7.04
N ILE A 163 0.38 -9.45 7.59
CA ILE A 163 0.89 -10.37 8.60
C ILE A 163 0.86 -9.68 9.97
N ALA A 164 0.53 -10.43 11.01
CA ALA A 164 0.60 -9.94 12.39
C ALA A 164 2.06 -9.72 12.81
N SER A 165 2.43 -8.48 13.07
CA SER A 165 3.81 -8.09 13.40
C SER A 165 3.93 -7.42 14.78
N THR A 166 5.15 -7.30 15.27
CA THR A 166 5.47 -6.59 16.50
C THR A 166 5.64 -5.11 16.20
N HIS A 167 4.90 -4.27 16.93
CA HIS A 167 4.95 -2.82 16.80
C HIS A 167 5.39 -2.22 18.13
N ALA A 168 6.55 -1.56 18.16
CA ALA A 168 7.00 -0.89 19.37
C ALA A 168 6.19 0.39 19.66
N SER A 169 6.14 0.80 20.93
CA SER A 169 5.55 2.10 21.30
C SER A 169 6.22 3.23 20.51
N GLY A 170 5.44 4.25 20.12
CA GLY A 170 5.91 5.32 19.25
C GLY A 170 5.80 5.03 17.74
N THR A 171 5.37 3.83 17.31
CA THR A 171 5.12 3.56 15.87
C THR A 171 3.97 4.41 15.39
N LEU A 172 4.05 4.88 14.14
CA LEU A 172 3.00 5.68 13.53
C LEU A 172 1.82 4.80 13.09
N VAL A 173 0.62 5.29 13.39
CA VAL A 173 -0.67 4.68 13.04
C VAL A 173 -1.31 5.58 12.00
N SER A 174 -1.52 5.06 10.79
CA SER A 174 -2.05 5.83 9.66
C SER A 174 -3.51 5.48 9.41
N GLN A 175 -4.41 6.43 9.18
CA GLN A 175 -5.72 6.08 8.62
C GLN A 175 -5.50 5.45 7.25
N TYR A 176 -6.09 4.28 7.02
CA TYR A 176 -5.83 3.47 5.82
C TYR A 176 -7.07 3.34 4.91
N GLN A 177 -8.05 4.23 5.03
CA GLN A 177 -9.25 4.22 4.20
C GLN A 177 -9.83 5.61 3.99
N CYS A 178 -10.54 5.77 2.88
CA CYS A 178 -11.54 6.79 2.68
C CYS A 178 -12.91 6.24 3.11
N THR A 179 -13.59 6.90 4.02
CA THR A 179 -14.96 6.52 4.39
C THR A 179 -15.95 7.20 3.45
N MET A 180 -16.83 6.44 2.81
CA MET A 180 -17.93 6.98 2.01
C MET A 180 -19.28 6.72 2.69
N ALA A 181 -20.25 7.58 2.44
CA ALA A 181 -21.61 7.47 2.92
C ALA A 181 -22.59 7.48 1.74
N SER A 182 -23.48 6.50 1.69
CA SER A 182 -24.58 6.42 0.73
C SER A 182 -25.91 6.53 1.44
N ILE A 183 -26.80 7.40 0.94
CA ILE A 183 -28.14 7.60 1.46
C ILE A 183 -29.13 7.15 0.39
N GLY A 184 -29.85 6.06 0.67
CA GLY A 184 -30.96 5.58 -0.14
C GLY A 184 -32.29 6.16 0.34
N ARG A 185 -33.16 6.52 -0.60
CA ARG A 185 -34.48 7.13 -0.36
C ARG A 185 -35.55 6.43 -1.20
N SER A 186 -36.64 6.01 -0.55
CA SER A 186 -37.79 5.42 -1.26
C SER A 186 -39.11 5.98 -0.71
N PRO A 187 -40.00 6.50 -1.57
CA PRO A 187 -39.75 6.93 -2.96
C PRO A 187 -38.76 8.11 -3.04
N ALA A 188 -38.37 8.51 -4.26
CA ALA A 188 -37.33 9.52 -4.46
C ALA A 188 -37.71 10.92 -3.93
N SER A 189 -38.99 11.29 -4.02
CA SER A 189 -39.56 12.53 -3.49
C SER A 189 -40.43 12.22 -2.27
N ASN A 190 -40.29 13.00 -1.19
CA ASN A 190 -41.00 12.80 0.08
C ASN A 190 -40.86 11.33 0.57
N PRO A 191 -39.62 10.89 0.87
CA PRO A 191 -39.35 9.49 1.17
C PRO A 191 -40.09 9.04 2.42
N ASN A 192 -40.70 7.85 2.33
CA ASN A 192 -41.24 7.13 3.49
C ASN A 192 -40.16 6.27 4.15
N GLY A 193 -39.13 5.88 3.40
CA GLY A 193 -37.96 5.16 3.89
C GLY A 193 -36.67 5.88 3.52
N VAL A 194 -35.80 6.07 4.51
CA VAL A 194 -34.43 6.55 4.34
C VAL A 194 -33.50 5.57 5.03
N ARG A 195 -32.41 5.19 4.36
CA ARG A 195 -31.34 4.37 4.92
C ARG A 195 -30.01 5.00 4.57
N GLN A 196 -29.08 4.96 5.51
CA GLN A 196 -27.73 5.45 5.29
C GLN A 196 -26.73 4.36 5.65
N TYR A 197 -25.95 3.96 4.67
CA TYR A 197 -24.83 3.04 4.86
C TYR A 197 -23.53 3.76 4.62
N GLN A 198 -22.49 3.30 5.29
CA GLN A 198 -21.15 3.81 5.12
C GLN A 198 -20.16 2.66 4.93
N GLN A 199 -19.06 2.91 4.22
CA GLN A 199 -18.07 1.91 3.85
C GLN A 199 -16.68 2.54 3.75
N GLY A 200 -15.65 1.83 4.20
CA GLY A 200 -14.25 2.22 4.06
C GLY A 200 -13.60 1.63 2.82
N ILE A 201 -12.97 2.46 1.99
CA ILE A 201 -12.19 2.03 0.82
C ILE A 201 -10.72 2.40 1.01
N GLN A 202 -9.84 1.39 1.05
CA GLN A 202 -8.39 1.60 1.13
C GLN A 202 -7.88 2.40 -0.06
N GLN A 203 -6.91 3.27 0.19
CA GLN A 203 -6.43 4.21 -0.82
C GLN A 203 -4.93 4.01 -1.10
N PRO A 204 -4.48 4.00 -2.35
CA PRO A 204 -3.06 3.88 -2.60
C PRO A 204 -2.30 5.19 -2.33
N VAL A 205 -1.02 5.08 -1.98
CA VAL A 205 -0.02 6.17 -1.95
C VAL A 205 1.20 5.70 -2.73
N VAL A 206 1.76 6.60 -3.53
CA VAL A 206 3.01 6.34 -4.26
C VAL A 206 4.02 7.41 -3.88
N PHE A 207 5.23 6.98 -3.58
CA PHE A 207 6.37 7.87 -3.40
C PHE A 207 7.37 7.66 -4.54
N ALA A 208 7.89 8.77 -5.06
CA ALA A 208 8.99 8.75 -6.02
C ALA A 208 10.14 9.61 -5.50
N ALA A 209 11.38 9.17 -5.65
CA ALA A 209 12.57 9.90 -5.23
C ALA A 209 13.58 10.02 -6.37
N GLY A 210 14.32 11.13 -6.41
CA GLY A 210 15.20 11.43 -7.53
C GLY A 210 16.21 12.55 -7.30
N GLY A 211 16.71 13.09 -8.42
CA GLY A 211 17.71 14.16 -8.44
C GLY A 211 17.25 15.48 -7.86
N ASN A 212 18.21 16.32 -7.46
CA ASN A 212 17.98 17.64 -6.89
C ASN A 212 17.07 17.66 -5.64
N GLY A 213 17.12 16.60 -4.86
CA GLY A 213 16.38 16.42 -3.61
C GLY A 213 14.92 16.07 -3.78
N MET A 214 14.52 15.73 -5.00
CA MET A 214 13.14 15.47 -5.34
C MET A 214 12.62 14.26 -4.56
N ILE A 215 11.62 14.48 -3.72
CA ILE A 215 10.72 13.44 -3.23
C ILE A 215 9.30 13.89 -3.56
N LEU A 216 8.58 13.06 -4.31
CA LEU A 216 7.21 13.28 -4.72
C LEU A 216 6.29 12.27 -4.02
N ARG A 217 5.09 12.72 -3.67
CA ARG A 217 4.01 11.90 -3.13
C ARG A 217 2.78 12.03 -4.03
N TRP A 218 2.24 10.91 -4.49
CA TRP A 218 0.97 10.84 -5.22
C TRP A 218 -0.20 10.91 -4.24
N ASN A 219 -1.26 11.61 -4.64
CA ASN A 219 -2.38 12.03 -3.80
C ASN A 219 -1.98 13.10 -2.77
N SER A 220 -1.81 14.33 -3.24
CA SER A 220 -1.52 15.49 -2.38
C SER A 220 -2.60 15.74 -1.31
N SER A 221 -2.26 16.50 -0.27
CA SER A 221 -3.20 16.81 0.82
C SER A 221 -4.35 17.73 0.38
N THR A 222 -4.12 18.58 -0.62
CA THR A 222 -5.10 19.61 -1.07
C THR A 222 -5.71 19.31 -2.43
N ALA A 223 -5.10 18.43 -3.21
CA ALA A 223 -5.54 18.02 -4.55
C ALA A 223 -5.19 16.54 -4.79
N GLU A 224 -6.07 15.62 -4.42
CA GLU A 224 -5.89 14.20 -4.75
C GLU A 224 -5.81 13.97 -6.27
N LEU A 225 -5.27 12.81 -6.69
CA LEU A 225 -4.94 12.52 -8.10
C LEU A 225 -3.93 13.50 -8.71
N SER A 226 -3.07 14.06 -7.86
CA SER A 226 -1.93 14.86 -8.27
C SER A 226 -0.71 14.58 -7.39
N TRP A 227 0.47 14.82 -7.96
CA TRP A 227 1.73 14.78 -7.24
C TRP A 227 1.93 16.02 -6.39
N GLN A 228 2.55 15.84 -5.23
CA GLN A 228 3.06 16.91 -4.38
C GLN A 228 4.54 16.68 -4.10
N SER A 229 5.33 17.76 -4.15
CA SER A 229 6.71 17.72 -3.68
C SER A 229 6.75 17.73 -2.14
N GLN A 230 7.49 16.79 -1.57
CA GLN A 230 7.87 16.72 -0.16
C GLN A 230 9.40 16.75 -0.01
N SER A 231 10.06 17.44 -0.94
CA SER A 231 11.52 17.43 -1.07
C SER A 231 12.18 18.02 0.18
N PRO A 232 13.05 17.27 0.88
CA PRO A 232 13.68 17.71 2.14
C PRO A 232 14.96 18.55 1.95
N GLY A 233 15.42 18.77 0.72
CA GLY A 233 16.68 19.46 0.42
C GLY A 233 17.10 19.26 -1.02
N THR A 234 18.42 19.13 -1.29
CA THR A 234 18.99 19.07 -2.65
C THR A 234 19.79 17.79 -2.94
N TYR A 235 19.47 16.68 -2.28
CA TYR A 235 20.19 15.40 -2.42
C TYR A 235 19.85 14.62 -3.70
N LEU A 236 20.82 13.94 -4.30
CA LEU A 236 20.54 13.02 -5.40
C LEU A 236 20.05 11.68 -4.82
N PHE A 237 18.73 11.54 -4.65
CA PHE A 237 18.16 10.28 -4.15
C PHE A 237 18.18 9.20 -5.22
N ASN A 238 18.65 8.01 -4.85
CA ASN A 238 18.76 6.85 -5.73
C ASN A 238 17.65 5.82 -5.49
N ALA A 239 17.21 5.65 -4.24
CA ALA A 239 16.16 4.71 -3.88
C ALA A 239 15.33 5.23 -2.71
N ILE A 240 14.11 4.69 -2.60
CA ILE A 240 13.12 5.00 -1.58
C ILE A 240 12.37 3.71 -1.20
N SER A 241 12.12 3.53 0.08
CA SER A 241 11.34 2.44 0.64
C SER A 241 10.38 3.00 1.68
N ALA A 242 9.08 3.01 1.36
CA ALA A 242 8.04 3.38 2.30
C ALA A 242 7.52 2.13 3.04
N VAL A 243 7.37 2.25 4.35
CA VAL A 243 6.78 1.22 5.22
C VAL A 243 5.26 1.40 5.23
N ASN A 244 4.80 2.63 5.42
CA ASN A 244 3.41 3.05 5.31
C ASN A 244 3.33 4.50 4.79
N TYR A 245 2.21 5.18 5.00
CA TYR A 245 2.01 6.57 4.56
C TYR A 245 2.88 7.60 5.28
N HIS A 246 3.40 7.28 6.46
CA HIS A 246 4.04 8.22 7.37
C HIS A 246 5.41 7.76 7.88
N GLU A 247 5.91 6.62 7.40
CA GLU A 247 7.22 6.08 7.73
C GLU A 247 7.90 5.48 6.50
N GLY A 248 9.19 5.78 6.35
CA GLY A 248 9.97 5.36 5.20
C GLY A 248 11.38 5.94 5.20
N TRP A 249 12.20 5.45 4.27
CA TRP A 249 13.59 5.82 4.10
C TRP A 249 13.92 6.10 2.65
N ALA A 250 14.81 7.06 2.41
CA ALA A 250 15.40 7.33 1.11
C ALA A 250 16.92 7.47 1.24
N VAL A 251 17.65 7.06 0.21
CA VAL A 251 19.12 7.07 0.19
C VAL A 251 19.65 7.86 -0.99
N ALA A 252 20.78 8.53 -0.80
CA ALA A 252 21.40 9.39 -1.80
C ALA A 252 22.92 9.24 -1.87
N ASN A 253 23.51 9.82 -2.91
CA ASN A 253 24.96 10.03 -3.04
C ASN A 253 25.45 11.11 -2.07
N GLY A 254 26.72 11.05 -1.66
CA GLY A 254 27.38 11.94 -0.71
C GLY A 254 28.56 12.73 -1.29
N SER A 255 28.65 14.01 -0.91
CA SER A 255 29.92 14.69 -0.66
C SER A 255 29.88 15.27 0.76
N GLY A 256 30.68 14.73 1.69
CA GLY A 256 30.74 15.21 3.09
C GLY A 256 29.86 14.53 4.15
N GLY A 257 29.32 13.33 3.91
CA GLY A 257 28.49 12.57 4.87
C GLY A 257 27.46 11.69 4.17
N SER A 258 27.01 10.57 4.78
CA SER A 258 25.94 9.74 4.21
C SER A 258 24.60 10.48 4.28
N ARG A 259 23.93 10.59 3.15
CA ARG A 259 22.76 11.45 2.94
C ARG A 259 21.49 10.62 2.86
N LEU A 260 21.04 10.17 4.02
CA LEU A 260 19.76 9.49 4.18
C LEU A 260 18.65 10.53 4.39
N SER A 261 17.43 10.15 4.07
CA SER A 261 16.24 10.88 4.49
C SER A 261 15.26 9.92 5.13
N ARG A 262 14.55 10.39 6.15
CA ARG A 262 13.52 9.63 6.85
C ARG A 262 12.19 10.36 6.77
N LEU A 263 11.15 9.63 6.44
CA LEU A 263 9.77 10.06 6.60
C LEU A 263 9.33 9.76 8.04
N GLN A 264 8.91 10.80 8.75
CA GLN A 264 8.25 10.67 10.04
C GLN A 264 7.03 11.60 10.07
N GLY A 265 5.84 11.02 10.21
CA GLY A 265 4.60 11.77 10.02
C GLY A 265 4.47 12.17 8.55
N ASN A 266 4.18 13.45 8.28
CA ASN A 266 3.99 13.96 6.93
C ASN A 266 5.25 14.61 6.31
N ASN A 267 6.41 14.55 6.99
CA ASN A 267 7.61 15.27 6.57
C ASN A 267 8.80 14.33 6.36
N TRP A 268 9.51 14.55 5.25
CA TRP A 268 10.82 13.99 5.02
C TRP A 268 11.89 14.87 5.67
N THR A 269 12.86 14.25 6.33
CA THR A 269 13.96 14.95 7.00
C THR A 269 15.29 14.35 6.60
N ASN A 270 16.21 15.18 6.12
CA ASN A 270 17.56 14.76 5.78
C ASN A 270 18.36 14.49 7.06
N ILE A 271 19.07 13.37 7.08
CA ILE A 271 19.86 12.91 8.22
C ILE A 271 21.27 12.58 7.74
N THR A 272 22.25 13.04 8.52
CA THR A 272 23.65 12.65 8.35
C THR A 272 23.96 11.50 9.28
N VAL A 273 24.51 10.42 8.73
CA VAL A 273 25.04 9.29 9.52
C VAL A 273 26.56 9.40 9.62
N SER A 274 27.07 9.32 10.85
CA SER A 274 28.50 9.32 11.14
C SER A 274 29.11 7.95 10.87
N VAL A 275 29.55 7.72 9.64
CA VAL A 275 30.38 6.58 9.26
C VAL A 275 31.79 7.04 8.86
N SER A 276 32.79 6.20 9.11
CA SER A 276 34.23 6.52 8.93
C SER A 276 34.59 7.05 7.54
N GLN A 277 33.83 6.69 6.51
CA GLN A 277 33.83 7.28 5.17
C GLN A 277 32.39 7.26 4.69
N ALA A 278 31.87 8.39 4.21
CA ALA A 278 30.51 8.48 3.70
C ALA A 278 30.36 7.68 2.39
N PRO A 279 29.66 6.53 2.37
CA PRO A 279 29.32 5.86 1.13
C PRO A 279 28.29 6.64 0.31
N ASP A 280 28.36 6.49 -1.01
CA ASP A 280 27.21 6.68 -1.89
C ASP A 280 26.27 5.49 -1.70
N LEU A 281 24.99 5.77 -1.44
CA LEU A 281 23.99 4.74 -1.17
C LEU A 281 23.01 4.66 -2.33
N PHE A 282 22.84 3.45 -2.88
CA PHE A 282 22.07 3.20 -4.09
C PHE A 282 20.77 2.47 -3.84
N GLY A 283 20.72 1.61 -2.81
CA GLY A 283 19.55 0.80 -2.48
C GLY A 283 19.15 0.96 -1.01
N VAL A 284 17.85 0.95 -0.75
CA VAL A 284 17.27 0.93 0.60
C VAL A 284 16.02 0.06 0.61
N ASP A 285 15.85 -0.71 1.69
CA ASP A 285 14.62 -1.47 1.95
C ASP A 285 14.37 -1.47 3.46
N ALA A 286 13.10 -1.26 3.84
CA ALA A 286 12.66 -1.22 5.23
C ALA A 286 11.58 -2.28 5.42
N PRO A 287 11.92 -3.46 5.99
CA PRO A 287 10.97 -4.56 6.15
C PRO A 287 9.90 -4.22 7.19
N SER A 288 10.20 -3.32 8.13
CA SER A 288 9.30 -2.93 9.21
C SER A 288 9.57 -1.50 9.71
N ALA A 289 8.82 -1.06 10.71
CA ALA A 289 9.10 0.18 11.46
C ALA A 289 10.32 0.07 12.39
N ASN A 290 10.84 -1.14 12.64
CA ASN A 290 11.91 -1.39 13.59
C ASN A 290 13.28 -1.57 12.93
N GLU A 291 13.33 -1.76 11.61
CA GLU A 291 14.56 -2.02 10.88
C GLU A 291 14.56 -1.43 9.47
N ALA A 292 15.73 -1.00 9.01
CA ALA A 292 15.97 -0.66 7.61
C ALA A 292 17.39 -1.03 7.20
N TRP A 293 17.57 -1.33 5.92
CA TRP A 293 18.83 -1.71 5.32
C TRP A 293 19.16 -0.78 4.17
N ALA A 294 20.44 -0.42 4.05
CA ALA A 294 20.91 0.39 2.93
C ALA A 294 22.21 -0.20 2.37
N VAL A 295 22.34 -0.15 1.05
CA VAL A 295 23.51 -0.68 0.34
C VAL A 295 24.07 0.36 -0.63
N GLY A 296 25.36 0.25 -0.93
CA GLY A 296 26.02 1.24 -1.74
C GLY A 296 27.47 0.91 -2.06
N GLU A 297 28.29 1.94 -2.20
CA GLU A 297 29.73 1.83 -2.39
C GLU A 297 30.55 2.65 -1.40
N ARG A 298 31.77 2.21 -1.13
CA ARG A 298 32.75 2.91 -0.29
C ARG A 298 33.96 3.32 -1.14
N GLY A 299 33.75 4.19 -2.12
CA GLY A 299 34.80 4.68 -3.02
C GLY A 299 35.75 3.59 -3.56
N ALA A 300 37.01 3.93 -3.80
CA ALA A 300 38.02 3.05 -4.41
C ALA A 300 38.47 1.83 -3.56
N SER A 301 37.89 1.61 -2.38
CA SER A 301 38.39 0.64 -1.39
C SER A 301 37.98 -0.83 -1.64
N ASN A 302 37.36 -1.14 -2.79
CA ASN A 302 36.91 -2.50 -3.17
C ASN A 302 36.16 -3.21 -2.03
N SER A 303 35.37 -2.46 -1.25
CA SER A 303 34.67 -2.92 -0.05
C SER A 303 33.17 -2.85 -0.25
N LEU A 304 32.45 -3.83 0.30
CA LEU A 304 30.98 -3.81 0.32
C LEU A 304 30.50 -2.81 1.37
N THR A 305 29.47 -2.03 1.01
CA THR A 305 28.75 -1.17 1.96
C THR A 305 27.38 -1.77 2.21
N ILE A 306 27.16 -2.25 3.43
CA ILE A 306 25.84 -2.60 3.95
C ILE A 306 25.70 -1.86 5.29
N LEU A 307 24.67 -1.04 5.39
CA LEU A 307 24.27 -0.34 6.60
C LEU A 307 22.96 -0.94 7.11
N ARG A 308 22.82 -1.01 8.43
CA ARG A 308 21.62 -1.44 9.13
C ARG A 308 21.20 -0.36 10.11
N TRP A 309 19.95 0.04 10.04
CA TRP A 309 19.28 0.83 11.05
C TRP A 309 18.44 -0.06 11.92
N VAL A 310 18.51 0.16 13.22
CA VAL A 310 17.63 -0.49 14.18
C VAL A 310 16.95 0.58 15.00
N ARG A 311 15.66 0.42 15.23
CA ARG A 311 14.93 1.29 16.12
C ARG A 311 15.42 1.14 17.56
N ASN A 312 15.76 2.26 18.19
CA ASN A 312 16.06 2.34 19.62
C ASN A 312 14.88 2.96 20.38
N ALA A 313 14.98 3.04 21.71
CA ALA A 313 13.91 3.59 22.56
C ALA A 313 13.53 5.04 22.22
N SER A 314 14.46 5.86 21.73
CA SER A 314 14.20 7.24 21.30
C SER A 314 13.74 7.35 19.85
N ASN A 315 13.60 6.24 19.13
CA ASN A 315 13.31 6.19 17.71
C ASN A 315 14.25 7.06 16.86
N SER A 316 15.54 7.12 17.22
CA SER A 316 16.52 8.00 16.58
C SER A 316 16.76 7.61 15.13
N SER A 317 16.69 8.60 14.24
CA SER A 317 16.95 8.42 12.82
C SER A 317 18.43 8.20 12.48
N THR A 318 19.35 8.41 13.43
CA THR A 318 20.80 8.25 13.26
C THR A 318 21.35 6.89 13.68
N ASN A 319 20.51 5.97 14.18
CA ASN A 319 20.95 4.67 14.71
C ASN A 319 21.32 3.65 13.62
N TRP A 320 22.09 4.10 12.64
CA TRP A 320 22.65 3.32 11.55
C TRP A 320 24.04 2.83 11.94
N CYS A 321 24.32 1.57 11.65
CA CYS A 321 25.65 0.98 11.76
C CYS A 321 26.07 0.33 10.46
N GLN A 322 27.36 0.42 10.14
CA GLN A 322 27.94 -0.35 9.05
C GLN A 322 28.25 -1.76 9.54
N LEU A 323 27.93 -2.78 8.73
CA LEU A 323 28.24 -4.15 9.09
C LEU A 323 29.77 -4.40 9.10
N PRO A 324 30.26 -5.25 10.01
CA PRO A 324 29.52 -6.03 11.00
C PRO A 324 29.03 -5.19 12.19
N CYS A 325 27.77 -5.37 12.58
CA CYS A 325 27.19 -4.70 13.75
C CYS A 325 25.99 -5.46 14.32
N GLY A 326 25.78 -5.38 15.65
CA GLY A 326 24.64 -6.02 16.31
C GLY A 326 24.56 -7.54 16.09
N GLY A 327 25.71 -8.22 16.06
CA GLY A 327 25.80 -9.66 15.77
C GLY A 327 25.58 -10.03 14.30
N LYS A 328 25.33 -9.06 13.41
CA LYS A 328 25.16 -9.30 11.97
C LYS A 328 26.48 -9.12 11.23
N THR A 329 26.78 -9.99 10.28
CA THR A 329 28.08 -10.01 9.57
C THR A 329 27.92 -10.06 8.05
N VAL A 330 29.03 -9.85 7.33
CA VAL A 330 29.11 -10.01 5.87
C VAL A 330 30.32 -10.90 5.55
N SER A 331 30.08 -12.00 4.84
CA SER A 331 31.12 -12.83 4.25
C SER A 331 31.42 -12.36 2.84
N THR A 332 32.70 -12.43 2.45
CA THR A 332 33.13 -12.09 1.09
C THR A 332 33.83 -13.23 0.37
N THR A 333 33.71 -14.43 0.92
CA THR A 333 34.18 -15.67 0.30
C THR A 333 33.53 -15.82 -1.08
N GLY A 334 34.33 -16.19 -2.09
CA GLY A 334 33.88 -16.34 -3.47
C GLY A 334 33.80 -15.05 -4.31
N ILE A 335 33.80 -13.87 -3.69
CA ILE A 335 33.61 -12.57 -4.39
C ILE A 335 34.71 -11.56 -4.12
N SER A 336 35.84 -11.99 -3.53
CA SER A 336 36.87 -11.08 -3.01
C SER A 336 37.47 -10.13 -4.05
N ASN A 337 37.58 -10.59 -5.30
CA ASN A 337 38.12 -9.83 -6.43
C ASN A 337 37.05 -9.10 -7.26
N GLN A 338 35.76 -9.31 -6.96
CA GLN A 338 34.61 -8.71 -7.67
C GLN A 338 33.92 -7.61 -6.85
N LYS A 339 34.36 -7.34 -5.62
CA LYS A 339 33.72 -6.45 -4.63
C LYS A 339 33.61 -4.99 -5.07
N ARG A 340 32.57 -4.64 -5.83
CA ARG A 340 32.25 -3.24 -6.13
C ARG A 340 30.74 -3.07 -6.24
N TYR A 341 30.23 -1.94 -5.74
CA TYR A 341 28.84 -1.46 -5.86
C TYR A 341 27.74 -2.48 -5.50
N LEU A 342 27.01 -2.24 -4.42
CA LEU A 342 25.68 -2.85 -4.24
C LEU A 342 24.62 -1.81 -4.61
N PHE A 343 23.73 -2.17 -5.53
CA PHE A 343 22.75 -1.25 -6.11
C PHE A 343 21.34 -1.40 -5.55
N ALA A 344 20.95 -2.63 -5.18
CA ALA A 344 19.65 -2.91 -4.63
C ALA A 344 19.74 -3.90 -3.47
N VAL A 345 18.80 -3.76 -2.55
CA VAL A 345 18.60 -4.64 -1.41
C VAL A 345 17.10 -4.87 -1.24
N LYS A 346 16.73 -6.08 -0.87
CA LYS A 346 15.37 -6.47 -0.51
C LYS A 346 15.44 -7.37 0.71
N THR A 347 14.62 -7.12 1.71
CA THR A 347 14.57 -7.87 2.97
C THR A 347 13.13 -8.19 3.33
N LEU A 348 12.94 -9.29 4.04
CA LEU A 348 11.63 -9.75 4.51
C LEU A 348 11.73 -10.14 5.99
N ASP A 349 10.74 -9.70 6.76
CA ASP A 349 10.42 -10.21 8.09
C ASP A 349 9.39 -11.32 7.89
N THR A 350 9.79 -12.56 8.18
CA THR A 350 8.98 -13.76 7.97
C THR A 350 8.39 -14.30 9.27
N ASN A 351 8.66 -13.68 10.41
CA ASN A 351 8.13 -14.16 11.69
C ASN A 351 7.31 -13.07 12.44
N GLY A 352 7.29 -11.86 11.89
CA GLY A 352 6.58 -10.71 12.43
C GLY A 352 7.23 -10.13 13.69
N ASP A 353 8.51 -10.39 13.98
CA ASP A 353 9.22 -9.80 15.12
C ASP A 353 9.68 -8.35 14.85
N GLY A 354 9.53 -7.89 13.61
CA GLY A 354 9.94 -6.57 13.15
C GLY A 354 11.37 -6.52 12.63
N TYR A 355 12.06 -7.65 12.46
CA TYR A 355 13.41 -7.72 11.92
C TYR A 355 13.47 -8.63 10.70
N ALA A 356 14.37 -8.33 9.77
CA ALA A 356 14.60 -9.17 8.61
C ALA A 356 15.14 -10.53 9.06
N ASP A 357 14.49 -11.58 8.57
CA ASP A 357 14.97 -12.97 8.66
C ASP A 357 15.71 -13.39 7.40
N ILE A 358 15.36 -12.78 6.26
CA ILE A 358 15.95 -13.08 4.97
C ILE A 358 16.08 -11.82 4.13
N GLY A 359 17.02 -11.84 3.19
CA GLY A 359 17.16 -10.77 2.23
C GLY A 359 18.11 -11.11 1.09
N ALA A 360 18.12 -10.25 0.09
CA ALA A 360 19.03 -10.32 -1.04
C ALA A 360 19.54 -8.93 -1.36
N ALA A 361 20.84 -8.81 -1.63
CA ALA A 361 21.48 -7.60 -2.10
C ALA A 361 22.29 -7.91 -3.36
N VAL A 362 22.20 -7.02 -4.34
CA VAL A 362 22.78 -7.27 -5.67
C VAL A 362 23.65 -6.14 -6.14
N GLY A 363 24.64 -6.50 -6.95
CA GLY A 363 25.66 -5.55 -7.37
C GLY A 363 26.67 -6.13 -8.34
N GLY A 364 27.90 -5.66 -8.25
CA GLY A 364 29.05 -6.26 -8.92
C GLY A 364 29.95 -5.27 -9.65
N GLN A 365 30.93 -5.81 -10.38
CA GLN A 365 31.98 -5.03 -11.03
C GLN A 365 31.53 -4.37 -12.33
N SER A 366 31.92 -3.10 -12.53
CA SER A 366 31.67 -2.35 -13.77
C SER A 366 32.43 -2.91 -15.00
N GLY A 367 32.13 -2.41 -16.21
CA GLY A 367 32.68 -2.90 -17.49
C GLY A 367 32.11 -4.22 -18.04
N THR A 368 32.66 -4.62 -19.20
CA THR A 368 32.39 -5.87 -19.93
C THR A 368 33.56 -6.87 -19.81
N GLY A 369 33.31 -8.16 -19.99
CA GLY A 369 34.33 -9.21 -19.95
C GLY A 369 33.80 -10.62 -20.27
N SER A 370 34.69 -11.61 -20.21
CA SER A 370 34.42 -13.01 -20.59
C SER A 370 33.69 -13.86 -19.54
N GLY A 371 33.44 -13.33 -18.35
CA GLY A 371 32.79 -14.05 -17.25
C GLY A 371 31.69 -13.26 -16.57
N ASN A 372 31.12 -13.84 -15.52
CA ASN A 372 30.17 -13.13 -14.66
C ASN A 372 30.88 -12.02 -13.88
N ARG A 373 30.19 -10.89 -13.73
CA ARG A 373 30.64 -9.72 -12.97
C ARG A 373 29.63 -9.29 -11.91
N GLY A 374 28.42 -9.86 -11.93
CA GLY A 374 27.41 -9.63 -10.92
C GLY A 374 27.75 -10.28 -9.58
N ILE A 375 27.16 -9.76 -8.52
CA ILE A 375 27.20 -10.35 -7.18
C ILE A 375 25.77 -10.43 -6.66
N ILE A 376 25.44 -11.55 -6.01
CA ILE A 376 24.23 -11.72 -5.21
C ILE A 376 24.68 -12.11 -3.80
N LEU A 377 24.26 -11.34 -2.81
CA LEU A 377 24.39 -11.68 -1.41
C LEU A 377 23.02 -12.07 -0.89
N ILE A 378 22.93 -13.18 -0.16
CA ILE A 378 21.74 -13.60 0.57
C ILE A 378 22.00 -13.42 2.06
N TYR A 379 21.01 -12.88 2.76
CA TYR A 379 20.98 -12.75 4.20
C TYR A 379 20.17 -13.89 4.80
N ASP A 380 20.71 -14.57 5.81
CA ASP A 380 20.07 -15.71 6.49
C ASP A 380 19.53 -15.34 7.89
N GLY A 381 19.37 -14.05 8.18
CA GLY A 381 18.99 -13.55 9.50
C GLY A 381 20.20 -13.26 10.39
N THR A 382 21.41 -13.66 10.00
CA THR A 382 22.64 -13.41 10.76
C THR A 382 23.80 -12.91 9.91
N GLN A 383 23.97 -13.43 8.70
CA GLN A 383 25.09 -13.16 7.83
C GLN A 383 24.62 -12.92 6.39
N TRP A 384 25.23 -11.91 5.75
CA TRP A 384 25.18 -11.77 4.30
C TRP A 384 26.28 -12.63 3.67
N ALA A 385 25.92 -13.59 2.83
CA ALA A 385 26.85 -14.50 2.16
C ALA A 385 26.61 -14.54 0.65
N ASN A 386 27.65 -14.87 -0.12
CA ASN A 386 27.55 -14.97 -1.57
C ASN A 386 26.66 -16.14 -2.00
N LEU A 387 25.67 -15.85 -2.86
CA LEU A 387 24.96 -16.86 -3.64
C LEU A 387 25.59 -16.92 -5.03
N GLU A 388 26.08 -18.09 -5.40
CA GLU A 388 26.73 -18.29 -6.69
C GLU A 388 25.76 -18.08 -7.85
N LEU A 389 26.19 -17.25 -8.81
CA LEU A 389 25.46 -17.00 -10.04
C LEU A 389 25.36 -18.26 -10.92
N PRO A 390 24.36 -18.31 -11.82
CA PRO A 390 24.34 -19.30 -12.90
C PRO A 390 25.66 -19.33 -13.69
N SER A 391 25.89 -20.43 -14.43
CA SER A 391 27.09 -20.64 -15.26
C SER A 391 27.59 -19.36 -15.97
N SER A 392 28.91 -19.15 -15.95
CA SER A 392 29.53 -17.96 -16.55
C SER A 392 29.29 -17.82 -18.07
N VAL A 393 28.84 -18.89 -18.73
CA VAL A 393 28.34 -18.89 -20.12
C VAL A 393 27.24 -17.85 -20.33
N TYR A 394 26.43 -17.57 -19.31
CA TYR A 394 25.34 -16.58 -19.39
C TYR A 394 25.80 -15.12 -19.34
N ARG A 395 27.09 -14.85 -19.11
CA ARG A 395 27.69 -13.50 -19.17
C ARG A 395 26.88 -12.47 -18.37
N ILE A 396 26.62 -12.76 -17.10
CA ILE A 396 25.86 -11.89 -16.21
C ILE A 396 26.76 -10.74 -15.74
N GLY A 397 26.39 -9.51 -16.09
CA GLY A 397 27.11 -8.29 -15.70
C GLY A 397 26.69 -7.76 -14.33
N GLN A 398 26.88 -6.45 -14.10
CA GLN A 398 26.38 -5.80 -12.89
C GLN A 398 24.87 -5.98 -12.78
N LEU A 399 24.43 -6.34 -11.57
CA LEU A 399 23.02 -6.43 -11.23
C LEU A 399 22.56 -5.13 -10.59
N TYR A 400 21.35 -4.70 -10.94
CA TYR A 400 20.78 -3.41 -10.53
C TYR A 400 19.50 -3.56 -9.71
N GLY A 401 18.75 -4.65 -9.89
CA GLY A 401 17.48 -4.86 -9.22
C GLY A 401 17.33 -6.29 -8.71
N VAL A 402 16.66 -6.40 -7.57
CA VAL A 402 16.27 -7.66 -6.94
C VAL A 402 14.88 -7.50 -6.34
N ASP A 403 14.07 -8.56 -6.43
CA ASP A 403 12.83 -8.67 -5.68
C ASP A 403 12.67 -10.10 -5.14
N ILE A 404 12.09 -10.23 -3.95
CA ILE A 404 11.87 -11.51 -3.27
C ILE A 404 10.38 -11.63 -2.97
N ILE A 405 9.79 -12.78 -3.30
CA ILE A 405 8.38 -13.03 -3.08
C ILE A 405 8.17 -13.51 -1.65
N GLY A 406 7.36 -12.77 -0.90
CA GLY A 406 6.94 -13.18 0.45
C GLY A 406 6.08 -14.44 0.39
N ASN A 407 6.17 -15.27 1.42
CA ASN A 407 5.43 -16.53 1.53
C ASN A 407 4.80 -16.63 2.93
N GLY A 408 4.05 -15.60 3.31
CA GLY A 408 3.58 -15.41 4.68
C GLY A 408 4.74 -15.49 5.67
N ASN A 409 4.62 -16.40 6.63
CA ASN A 409 5.64 -16.63 7.66
C ASN A 409 6.70 -17.70 7.30
N ASN A 410 6.74 -18.14 6.05
CA ASN A 410 7.65 -19.17 5.59
C ASN A 410 8.82 -18.57 4.81
N ALA A 411 9.87 -19.36 4.62
CA ALA A 411 10.97 -18.99 3.74
C ALA A 411 10.43 -18.66 2.33
N PRO A 412 10.96 -17.61 1.68
CA PRO A 412 10.55 -17.25 0.34
C PRO A 412 11.02 -18.33 -0.63
N LYS A 413 10.15 -18.63 -1.60
CA LYS A 413 10.42 -19.65 -2.62
C LYS A 413 11.01 -19.06 -3.88
N GLU A 414 10.83 -17.76 -4.10
CA GLU A 414 11.22 -17.09 -5.33
C GLU A 414 11.97 -15.77 -5.12
N ALA A 415 12.95 -15.55 -6.00
CA ALA A 415 13.60 -14.26 -6.16
C ALA A 415 13.89 -13.96 -7.63
N TYR A 416 13.78 -12.70 -8.00
CA TYR A 416 13.98 -12.19 -9.36
C TYR A 416 15.15 -11.23 -9.40
N PHE A 417 15.94 -11.30 -10.46
CA PHE A 417 17.18 -10.54 -10.59
C PHE A 417 17.28 -9.93 -11.97
N VAL A 418 17.70 -8.65 -11.99
CA VAL A 418 17.93 -7.92 -13.23
C VAL A 418 19.23 -7.16 -13.23
N GLY A 419 19.79 -7.00 -14.42
CA GLY A 419 21.01 -6.23 -14.59
C GLY A 419 21.39 -6.07 -16.05
N ARG A 420 22.68 -5.88 -16.27
CA ARG A 420 23.26 -5.82 -17.61
C ARG A 420 23.97 -7.10 -18.02
N SER A 421 24.26 -7.24 -19.31
CA SER A 421 25.17 -8.24 -19.84
C SER A 421 26.63 -7.86 -19.53
N SER A 422 27.47 -8.84 -19.21
CA SER A 422 28.93 -8.64 -19.18
C SER A 422 29.55 -8.70 -20.57
N GLN A 423 28.83 -9.19 -21.57
CA GLN A 423 29.30 -9.24 -22.96
C GLN A 423 29.08 -7.93 -23.72
N SER A 424 28.02 -7.18 -23.37
CA SER A 424 27.63 -5.96 -24.07
C SER A 424 27.02 -4.96 -23.09
N SER A 425 27.40 -3.69 -23.20
CA SER A 425 26.80 -2.60 -22.44
C SER A 425 25.39 -2.23 -22.93
N ALA A 426 24.98 -2.73 -24.11
CA ALA A 426 23.67 -2.45 -24.70
C ALA A 426 22.59 -3.50 -24.34
N GLN A 427 22.97 -4.61 -23.69
CA GLN A 427 22.04 -5.69 -23.39
C GLN A 427 21.86 -5.88 -21.88
N GLY A 428 20.71 -6.42 -21.49
CA GLY A 428 20.41 -6.76 -20.11
C GLY A 428 20.35 -8.25 -19.84
N LYS A 429 20.02 -8.56 -18.58
CA LYS A 429 19.78 -9.90 -18.06
C LYS A 429 18.57 -9.88 -17.14
N LEU A 430 17.72 -10.89 -17.26
CA LEU A 430 16.59 -11.18 -16.38
C LEU A 430 16.58 -12.68 -16.09
N PHE A 431 16.52 -13.06 -14.82
CA PHE A 431 16.54 -14.46 -14.38
C PHE A 431 15.88 -14.60 -13.01
N ARG A 432 15.51 -15.84 -12.67
CA ARG A 432 14.77 -16.18 -11.44
C ARG A 432 15.48 -17.32 -10.70
N LEU A 433 15.43 -17.27 -9.38
CA LEU A 433 15.67 -18.41 -8.50
C LEU A 433 14.31 -18.89 -7.99
N ARG A 434 13.98 -20.17 -8.20
CA ARG A 434 12.75 -20.81 -7.66
C ARG A 434 13.17 -22.06 -6.90
N ASP A 435 12.79 -22.16 -5.64
CA ASP A 435 13.07 -23.31 -4.76
C ASP A 435 14.56 -23.69 -4.74
N GLY A 436 15.45 -22.68 -4.73
CA GLY A 436 16.90 -22.85 -4.77
C GLY A 436 17.47 -23.23 -6.15
N VAL A 437 16.65 -23.31 -7.19
CA VAL A 437 17.05 -23.68 -8.56
C VAL A 437 16.97 -22.47 -9.49
N TRP A 438 18.04 -22.25 -10.26
CA TRP A 438 18.09 -21.20 -11.27
C TRP A 438 17.22 -21.53 -12.49
N SER A 439 16.45 -20.54 -12.95
CA SER A 439 15.81 -20.58 -14.27
C SER A 439 16.80 -20.26 -15.40
N ALA A 440 16.34 -20.39 -16.65
CA ALA A 440 17.11 -19.92 -17.80
C ALA A 440 17.34 -18.40 -17.70
N VAL A 441 18.54 -17.96 -18.07
CA VAL A 441 18.92 -16.54 -18.06
C VAL A 441 18.50 -15.89 -19.38
N ILE A 442 17.57 -14.94 -19.30
CA ILE A 442 17.05 -14.21 -20.46
C ILE A 442 17.97 -13.02 -20.77
N THR A 443 18.34 -12.87 -22.05
CA THR A 443 19.06 -11.68 -22.53
C THR A 443 18.06 -10.67 -23.06
N THR A 444 17.99 -9.50 -22.44
CA THR A 444 17.10 -8.41 -22.84
C THR A 444 17.81 -7.45 -23.80
N THR A 445 17.02 -6.72 -24.58
CA THR A 445 17.47 -5.73 -25.57
C THR A 445 18.08 -4.46 -24.99
N ALA A 446 17.95 -4.22 -23.68
CA ALA A 446 18.53 -3.09 -22.95
C ALA A 446 18.92 -3.52 -21.51
N PRO A 447 19.88 -2.83 -20.86
CA PRO A 447 20.15 -3.03 -19.43
C PRO A 447 18.90 -2.79 -18.59
N MET A 448 18.57 -3.76 -17.72
CA MET A 448 17.40 -3.69 -16.85
C MET A 448 17.81 -3.13 -15.48
N ARG A 449 17.05 -2.15 -14.98
CA ARG A 449 17.35 -1.35 -13.77
C ARG A 449 16.58 -1.79 -12.55
N SER A 450 15.34 -2.23 -12.73
CA SER A 450 14.46 -2.60 -11.63
C SER A 450 13.57 -3.76 -12.02
N VAL A 451 13.28 -4.60 -11.04
CA VAL A 451 12.33 -5.70 -11.15
C VAL A 451 11.35 -5.61 -9.98
N SER A 452 10.10 -5.94 -10.22
CA SER A 452 9.07 -6.07 -9.19
C SER A 452 8.09 -7.15 -9.59
N ALA A 453 7.68 -7.96 -8.64
CA ALA A 453 6.71 -9.02 -8.85
C ALA A 453 5.72 -9.10 -7.68
N VAL A 454 4.55 -9.64 -7.95
CA VAL A 454 3.46 -9.77 -6.98
C VAL A 454 2.95 -11.20 -6.94
N ASP A 455 2.71 -11.70 -5.73
CA ASP A 455 1.95 -12.91 -5.44
C ASP A 455 0.57 -12.45 -4.97
N THR A 456 -0.46 -12.80 -5.74
CA THR A 456 -1.84 -12.38 -5.50
C THR A 456 -2.64 -13.38 -4.68
N ASN A 457 -2.12 -14.59 -4.48
CA ASN A 457 -2.83 -15.68 -3.82
C ASN A 457 -2.15 -16.13 -2.51
N GLY A 458 -0.93 -15.66 -2.25
CA GLY A 458 -0.17 -15.91 -1.03
C GLY A 458 0.49 -17.29 -0.96
N ASP A 459 0.67 -17.99 -2.09
CA ASP A 459 1.29 -19.31 -2.14
C ASP A 459 2.84 -19.30 -2.12
N GLY A 460 3.42 -18.10 -2.16
CA GLY A 460 4.86 -17.85 -2.18
C GLY A 460 5.48 -17.81 -3.58
N TYR A 461 4.69 -17.86 -4.64
CA TYR A 461 5.11 -17.74 -6.03
C TYR A 461 4.51 -16.49 -6.67
N ALA A 462 5.31 -15.77 -7.47
CA ALA A 462 4.79 -14.62 -8.18
C ALA A 462 3.79 -15.06 -9.27
N ASP A 463 2.71 -14.31 -9.43
CA ASP A 463 1.75 -14.48 -10.53
C ASP A 463 2.11 -13.58 -11.72
N LEU A 464 2.61 -12.37 -11.44
CA LEU A 464 3.01 -11.37 -12.42
C LEU A 464 4.25 -10.62 -11.93
N GLY A 465 5.16 -10.31 -12.84
CA GLY A 465 6.16 -9.28 -12.60
C GLY A 465 6.55 -8.48 -13.83
N ILE A 466 7.30 -7.41 -13.56
CA ILE A 466 7.82 -6.47 -14.54
C ILE A 466 9.30 -6.23 -14.31
N ALA A 467 10.07 -6.17 -15.38
CA ALA A 467 11.44 -5.66 -15.42
C ALA A 467 11.49 -4.43 -16.33
N VAL A 468 12.07 -3.33 -15.85
CA VAL A 468 12.20 -2.08 -16.62
C VAL A 468 13.66 -1.64 -16.70
N GLY A 469 14.01 -0.90 -17.75
CA GLY A 469 15.38 -0.45 -17.95
C GLY A 469 15.58 0.70 -18.92
N ASP A 470 16.79 0.75 -19.46
CA ASP A 470 17.26 1.85 -20.31
C ASP A 470 16.45 1.94 -21.62
N ASN A 471 16.37 3.14 -22.19
CA ASN A 471 15.55 3.48 -23.38
C ASN A 471 14.06 3.13 -23.22
N GLY A 472 13.55 3.15 -21.99
CA GLY A 472 12.13 2.91 -21.71
C GLY A 472 11.67 1.49 -21.94
N VAL A 473 12.60 0.54 -22.03
CA VAL A 473 12.30 -0.87 -22.29
C VAL A 473 11.73 -1.53 -21.04
N ALA A 474 10.66 -2.30 -21.23
CA ALA A 474 10.03 -3.12 -20.20
C ALA A 474 9.79 -4.56 -20.71
N TYR A 475 9.80 -5.51 -19.79
CA TYR A 475 9.39 -6.90 -20.00
C TYR A 475 8.41 -7.29 -18.90
N LEU A 476 7.36 -8.01 -19.26
CA LEU A 476 6.46 -8.65 -18.30
C LEU A 476 6.80 -10.13 -18.22
N PHE A 477 6.51 -10.76 -17.08
CA PHE A 477 6.61 -12.20 -16.93
C PHE A 477 5.49 -12.74 -16.06
N ASP A 478 5.05 -13.94 -16.38
CA ASP A 478 4.03 -14.67 -15.61
C ASP A 478 4.65 -15.60 -14.55
N GLY A 479 3.80 -16.26 -13.76
CA GLY A 479 4.25 -17.21 -12.74
C GLY A 479 5.01 -18.44 -13.27
N ASN A 480 4.89 -18.77 -14.56
CA ASN A 480 5.73 -19.79 -15.19
C ASN A 480 7.10 -19.24 -15.64
N PHE A 481 7.34 -17.95 -15.47
CA PHE A 481 8.48 -17.20 -15.99
C PHE A 481 8.54 -17.18 -17.52
N THR A 482 7.38 -17.20 -18.17
CA THR A 482 7.28 -16.84 -19.59
C THR A 482 7.48 -15.33 -19.69
N VAL A 483 8.46 -14.90 -20.49
CA VAL A 483 8.79 -13.48 -20.63
C VAL A 483 8.15 -12.90 -21.89
N TYR A 484 7.42 -11.80 -21.72
CA TYR A 484 6.74 -11.04 -22.77
C TYR A 484 7.45 -9.70 -22.98
N GLY A 485 7.67 -9.32 -24.24
CA GLY A 485 8.36 -8.08 -24.63
C GLY A 485 9.48 -8.31 -25.65
N PRO A 486 10.31 -7.29 -25.93
CA PRO A 486 10.35 -5.99 -25.28
C PRO A 486 9.12 -5.12 -25.58
N PHE A 487 8.68 -4.37 -24.58
CA PHE A 487 7.81 -3.21 -24.74
C PHE A 487 8.65 -1.94 -24.61
N VAL A 488 8.44 -0.95 -25.49
CA VAL A 488 9.08 0.37 -25.36
C VAL A 488 8.01 1.35 -24.92
N LEU A 489 8.03 1.71 -23.64
CA LEU A 489 6.97 2.52 -23.02
C LEU A 489 7.21 4.02 -23.17
N THR A 490 8.47 4.41 -23.41
CA THR A 490 8.93 5.79 -23.55
C THR A 490 10.32 5.79 -24.21
N GLY A 491 10.83 6.95 -24.62
CA GLY A 491 12.23 7.12 -25.04
C GLY A 491 13.21 7.40 -23.89
N ASN A 492 12.69 7.64 -22.67
CA ASN A 492 13.48 7.90 -21.47
C ASN A 492 13.81 6.61 -20.72
N ASP A 493 14.95 6.55 -20.03
CA ASP A 493 15.28 5.39 -19.19
C ASP A 493 14.27 5.23 -18.06
N LEU A 494 13.75 4.02 -17.86
CA LEU A 494 13.00 3.68 -16.65
C LEU A 494 13.97 3.17 -15.59
N LYS A 495 13.98 3.82 -14.43
CA LYS A 495 14.92 3.54 -13.34
C LYS A 495 14.31 2.66 -12.25
N SER A 496 12.99 2.75 -12.04
CA SER A 496 12.31 1.95 -11.03
C SER A 496 10.87 1.62 -11.42
N ALA A 497 10.43 0.41 -11.07
CA ALA A 497 9.05 -0.04 -11.20
C ALA A 497 8.57 -0.75 -9.94
N LYS A 498 7.28 -0.65 -9.65
CA LYS A 498 6.59 -1.38 -8.57
C LYS A 498 5.24 -1.87 -9.05
N VAL A 499 5.01 -3.17 -8.90
CA VAL A 499 3.71 -3.82 -9.15
C VAL A 499 2.92 -3.77 -7.85
N ALA A 500 1.82 -3.04 -7.84
CA ALA A 500 0.88 -3.00 -6.73
C ALA A 500 -0.17 -4.12 -6.85
N SER A 501 -0.60 -4.38 -8.07
CA SER A 501 -1.45 -5.52 -8.45
C SER A 501 -1.25 -5.81 -9.94
N PRO A 502 -1.83 -6.89 -10.49
CA PRO A 502 -1.75 -7.17 -11.93
C PRO A 502 -2.26 -6.05 -12.84
N THR A 503 -3.06 -5.13 -12.31
CA THR A 503 -3.66 -4.01 -13.05
C THR A 503 -3.21 -2.63 -12.54
N ASP A 504 -2.20 -2.57 -11.67
CA ASP A 504 -1.71 -1.31 -11.09
C ASP A 504 -0.18 -1.38 -10.97
N ILE A 505 0.53 -0.75 -11.92
CA ILE A 505 2.00 -0.72 -11.95
C ILE A 505 2.47 0.73 -12.09
N TRP A 506 3.35 1.14 -11.19
CA TRP A 506 3.95 2.48 -11.21
C TRP A 506 5.40 2.41 -11.66
N MET A 507 5.77 3.32 -12.56
CA MET A 507 7.11 3.38 -13.12
C MET A 507 7.61 4.83 -13.13
N VAL A 508 8.89 5.00 -12.84
CA VAL A 508 9.56 6.31 -12.86
C VAL A 508 10.90 6.23 -13.58
N GLY A 509 11.35 7.35 -14.12
CA GLY A 509 12.53 7.39 -14.95
C GLY A 509 13.15 8.76 -15.15
N THR A 510 14.02 8.86 -16.15
CA THR A 510 14.74 10.10 -16.46
C THR A 510 13.83 11.19 -16.99
N ASN A 511 14.29 12.45 -16.96
CA ASN A 511 13.55 13.62 -17.44
C ASN A 511 12.17 13.78 -16.77
N GLY A 512 12.05 13.42 -15.49
CA GLY A 512 10.79 13.48 -14.76
C GLY A 512 9.72 12.50 -15.25
N THR A 513 10.11 11.41 -15.93
CA THR A 513 9.16 10.40 -16.42
C THR A 513 8.42 9.74 -15.25
N ARG A 514 7.08 9.73 -15.33
CA ARG A 514 6.16 9.08 -14.38
C ARG A 514 5.05 8.41 -15.16
N LEU A 515 4.98 7.09 -15.09
CA LEU A 515 4.00 6.28 -15.83
C LEU A 515 3.18 5.43 -14.86
N HIS A 516 1.93 5.18 -15.23
CA HIS A 516 1.02 4.28 -14.52
C HIS A 516 0.39 3.31 -15.52
N TYR A 517 0.44 2.02 -15.23
CA TYR A 517 -0.31 1.00 -15.97
C TYR A 517 -1.58 0.68 -15.21
N ASN A 518 -2.72 0.79 -15.89
CA ASN A 518 -4.05 0.62 -15.32
C ASN A 518 -4.69 -0.74 -15.66
N GLY A 519 -3.90 -1.74 -16.06
CA GLY A 519 -4.41 -3.05 -16.50
C GLY A 519 -4.81 -3.11 -17.97
N THR A 520 -4.87 -1.97 -18.66
CA THR A 520 -5.17 -1.93 -20.11
C THR A 520 -4.15 -1.13 -20.90
N ALA A 521 -3.71 0.01 -20.37
CA ALA A 521 -2.78 0.91 -21.02
C ALA A 521 -1.83 1.54 -20.01
N VAL A 522 -0.68 2.01 -20.52
CA VAL A 522 0.28 2.82 -19.78
C VAL A 522 -0.03 4.30 -20.07
N GLU A 523 -0.23 5.08 -19.01
CA GLU A 523 -0.48 6.51 -19.09
C GLU A 523 0.61 7.32 -18.39
N SER A 524 0.87 8.53 -18.90
CA SER A 524 1.80 9.48 -18.26
C SER A 524 1.08 10.25 -17.17
N VAL A 525 1.64 10.28 -15.96
CA VAL A 525 1.00 10.85 -14.77
C VAL A 525 1.84 11.99 -14.21
N THR A 526 1.58 13.21 -14.69
CA THR A 526 2.38 14.41 -14.38
C THR A 526 1.62 15.54 -13.69
N SER A 527 0.34 15.34 -13.34
CA SER A 527 -0.48 16.34 -12.63
C SER A 527 0.16 16.77 -11.30
N GLY A 528 0.03 18.05 -10.96
CA GLY A 528 0.49 18.63 -9.68
C GLY A 528 1.94 19.15 -9.67
N VAL A 529 2.90 18.40 -10.26
CA VAL A 529 4.32 18.82 -10.30
C VAL A 529 4.92 18.64 -11.69
N SER A 530 5.40 19.75 -12.25
CA SER A 530 6.27 19.74 -13.43
C SER A 530 7.74 19.69 -13.00
N THR A 531 8.50 18.74 -13.53
CA THR A 531 9.94 18.61 -13.28
C THR A 531 10.60 17.82 -14.40
N SER A 532 11.85 18.17 -14.70
CA SER A 532 12.75 17.43 -15.58
C SER A 532 13.82 16.65 -14.81
N ASN A 533 13.77 16.64 -13.47
CA ASN A 533 14.71 15.87 -12.67
C ASN A 533 14.46 14.37 -12.83
N ASP A 534 15.53 13.58 -12.90
CA ASP A 534 15.43 12.13 -12.93
C ASP A 534 14.80 11.61 -11.64
N LEU A 535 13.91 10.63 -11.77
CA LEU A 535 13.33 9.88 -10.66
C LEU A 535 13.91 8.47 -10.67
N ASN A 536 14.61 8.11 -9.61
CA ASN A 536 15.45 6.91 -9.53
C ASN A 536 14.80 5.76 -8.75
N GLY A 537 13.88 6.06 -7.83
CA GLY A 537 13.18 5.07 -7.02
C GLY A 537 11.69 5.35 -6.92
N VAL A 538 10.88 4.28 -6.91
CA VAL A 538 9.44 4.34 -6.61
C VAL A 538 9.08 3.31 -5.53
N SER A 539 8.20 3.71 -4.62
CA SER A 539 7.61 2.85 -3.59
C SER A 539 6.10 3.04 -3.59
N VAL A 540 5.35 1.94 -3.55
CA VAL A 540 3.89 1.97 -3.58
C VAL A 540 3.35 1.35 -2.30
N ILE A 541 2.38 2.00 -1.67
CA ILE A 541 1.55 1.47 -0.60
C ILE A 541 0.14 1.31 -1.17
N SER A 542 -0.31 0.08 -1.35
CA SER A 542 -1.60 -0.30 -1.92
C SER A 542 -2.23 -1.41 -1.09
N SER A 543 -3.52 -1.68 -1.29
CA SER A 543 -4.16 -2.86 -0.71
C SER A 543 -3.52 -4.13 -1.28
N GLN A 544 -3.34 -5.15 -0.45
CA GLN A 544 -2.72 -6.41 -0.91
C GLN A 544 -3.78 -7.36 -1.47
N ASN A 545 -4.98 -7.32 -0.90
CA ASN A 545 -6.15 -7.98 -1.44
C ASN A 545 -7.13 -6.97 -2.03
N THR A 546 -8.15 -7.47 -2.73
CA THR A 546 -9.28 -6.64 -3.12
C THR A 546 -9.84 -5.95 -1.89
N PRO A 547 -10.10 -4.63 -1.89
CA PRO A 547 -10.59 -3.91 -0.72
C PRO A 547 -11.84 -4.59 -0.17
N VAL A 548 -11.70 -5.37 0.90
CA VAL A 548 -12.82 -6.07 1.53
C VAL A 548 -13.63 -5.01 2.25
N SER A 549 -14.92 -4.89 1.97
CA SER A 549 -15.74 -3.86 2.55
C SER A 549 -16.51 -4.36 3.76
N SER A 550 -16.32 -3.72 4.91
CA SER A 550 -17.31 -3.71 5.98
C SER A 550 -18.19 -2.47 5.78
N TRP A 551 -19.50 -2.65 5.87
CA TRP A 551 -20.46 -1.54 5.87
C TRP A 551 -21.11 -1.41 7.23
N TYR A 552 -21.40 -0.16 7.61
CA TYR A 552 -22.02 0.19 8.89
C TYR A 552 -23.38 0.83 8.65
N ASP A 553 -24.41 0.34 9.35
CA ASP A 553 -25.75 0.94 9.32
C ASP A 553 -25.82 2.15 10.25
N MET A 554 -26.14 3.31 9.68
CA MET A 554 -26.48 4.49 10.45
C MET A 554 -28.00 4.48 10.67
N ILE A 555 -28.43 3.85 11.76
CA ILE A 555 -29.84 3.91 12.20
C ILE A 555 -30.10 5.34 12.69
N ASN A 556 -30.79 6.14 11.87
CA ASN A 556 -31.39 7.41 12.27
C ASN A 556 -32.86 7.19 12.68
#